data_AF-L9ZJC3-F1
#
_entry.id   AF-L9ZJC3-F1
#
_cell.length_a   1.000
_cell.length_b   1.000
_cell.length_c   1.000
_cell.angle_alpha   90.00
_cell.angle_beta   90.00
_cell.angle_gamma   90.00
#
_symmetry.space_group_name_H-M   'P 1'
#
loop_
_entity.id
_entity.type
_entity.pdbx_description
1 polymer ?
#
loop_
_entity_poly.entity_id
_entity_poly.type
_entity_poly.pdbx_seq_one_letter_code
_entity_poly.pdbx_strand_id
1 'polypeptide(L)' 'MHTCRDCNQSFQTELALELHRDTCQKGQLFCQVCGDRFREAAATQDGWHYECPGEECDGEGLQQDLYHVDDVRTATH' A
#
# COMPACT_ATOMS: atom_id res chain seq x y z
N MET A 1 -8.57 19.40 9.64
CA MET A 1 -8.37 18.91 8.25
C MET A 1 -7.55 17.64 8.36
N HIS A 2 -8.08 16.51 7.90
CA HIS A 2 -7.43 15.22 8.03
C HIS A 2 -6.98 14.75 6.66
N THR A 3 -5.68 14.54 6.47
CA THR A 3 -5.11 14.23 5.15
C THR A 3 -4.61 12.80 5.13
N CYS A 4 -5.04 12.03 4.14
CA CYS A 4 -4.48 10.70 3.90
C CYS A 4 -3.05 10.85 3.37
N ARG A 5 -2.10 10.15 3.99
CA ARG A 5 -0.67 10.22 3.62
C ARG A 5 -0.39 9.50 2.31
N ASP A 6 -1.22 8.52 1.95
CA ASP A 6 -1.06 7.70 0.76
C ASP A 6 -1.58 8.40 -0.50
N CYS A 7 -2.66 9.19 -0.38
CA CYS A 7 -3.28 9.86 -1.53
C CYS A 7 -3.25 11.39 -1.50
N ASN A 8 -2.80 11.99 -0.40
CA ASN A 8 -2.85 13.43 -0.14
C ASN A 8 -4.26 14.06 -0.22
N GLN A 9 -5.33 13.25 -0.20
CA GLN A 9 -6.70 13.75 -0.16
C GLN A 9 -7.05 14.25 1.24
N SER A 10 -7.69 15.42 1.30
CA SER A 10 -8.12 16.05 2.54
C SER A 10 -9.59 15.78 2.85
N PHE A 11 -9.87 15.48 4.10
CA PHE A 11 -11.19 15.19 4.64
C PHE A 11 -11.54 16.18 5.76
N GLN A 12 -12.84 16.42 5.91
CA GLN A 12 -13.37 17.37 6.89
C GLN A 12 -13.36 16.82 8.32
N THR A 13 -13.40 15.49 8.47
CA THR A 13 -13.48 14.81 9.76
C THR A 13 -12.50 13.63 9.82
N GLU A 14 -12.14 13.20 11.03
CA GLU A 14 -11.29 12.03 11.25
C GLU A 14 -11.97 10.74 10.78
N LEU A 15 -13.26 10.56 11.10
CA LEU A 15 -14.06 9.42 10.66
C LEU A 15 -14.06 9.27 9.13
N ALA A 16 -14.12 10.37 8.39
CA ALA A 16 -14.06 10.33 6.92
C ALA A 16 -12.68 9.88 6.41
N LEU A 17 -11.60 10.25 7.09
CA LEU A 17 -10.26 9.74 6.79
C LEU A 17 -10.17 8.24 7.11
N GLU A 18 -10.69 7.78 8.24
CA GLU A 18 -10.68 6.36 8.62
C GLU A 18 -11.40 5.48 7.60
N LEU A 19 -12.65 5.84 7.25
CA LEU A 19 -13.42 5.15 6.22
C LEU A 19 -12.73 5.18 4.84
N HIS A 20 -12.02 6.27 4.54
CA HIS A 20 -11.26 6.37 3.31
C HIS A 20 -10.07 5.40 3.28
N ARG A 21 -9.35 5.21 4.39
CA ARG A 21 -8.17 4.32 4.45
C ARG A 21 -8.50 2.88 4.02
N ASP A 22 -9.71 2.42 4.27
CA ASP A 22 -10.16 1.09 3.83
C ASP A 22 -10.31 0.96 2.31
N THR A 23 -10.56 2.06 1.60
CA THR A 23 -10.81 2.10 0.15
C THR A 23 -9.69 2.82 -0.62
N CYS A 24 -8.66 3.29 0.06
CA CYS A 24 -7.56 4.03 -0.54
C CYS A 24 -6.70 3.11 -1.40
N GLN A 25 -6.89 3.19 -2.72
CA GLN A 25 -6.07 2.44 -3.67
C GLN A 25 -4.60 2.87 -3.63
N LYS A 26 -4.30 4.14 -3.33
CA LYS A 26 -2.91 4.62 -3.25
C LYS A 26 -2.14 4.09 -2.03
N GLY A 27 -2.85 3.61 -1.01
CA GLY A 27 -2.27 2.91 0.15
C GLY A 27 -2.09 1.39 -0.07
N GLN A 28 -2.17 0.94 -1.33
CA GLN A 28 -1.92 -0.45 -1.68
C GLN A 28 -0.46 -0.67 -2.08
N LEU A 29 0.04 -1.85 -1.73
CA LEU A 29 1.31 -2.37 -2.19
C LEU A 29 1.08 -3.32 -3.37
N PHE A 30 2.05 -3.33 -4.26
CA PHE A 30 2.19 -4.22 -5.39
C PHE A 30 3.40 -5.10 -5.17
N CYS A 31 3.19 -6.41 -5.23
CA CYS A 31 4.30 -7.37 -5.22
C CYS A 31 4.76 -7.62 -6.66
N GLN A 32 6.04 -7.37 -6.95
CA GLN A 32 6.60 -7.66 -8.28
C GLN A 32 6.81 -9.15 -8.54
N VAL A 33 6.86 -9.98 -7.50
CA VAL A 33 7.14 -11.42 -7.60
C VAL A 33 5.91 -12.18 -8.09
N CYS A 34 4.76 -12.01 -7.43
CA CYS A 34 3.50 -12.65 -7.83
C CYS A 34 2.61 -11.76 -8.72
N GLY A 35 2.80 -10.44 -8.70
CA GLY A 35 1.96 -9.47 -9.42
C GLY A 35 0.69 -9.05 -8.67
N ASP A 36 0.50 -9.49 -7.43
CA ASP A 36 -0.68 -9.14 -6.64
C ASP A 36 -0.63 -7.73 -6.07
N ARG A 37 -1.83 -7.22 -5.75
CA ARG A 37 -2.03 -5.94 -5.08
C ARG A 37 -2.84 -6.13 -3.82
N PHE A 38 -2.31 -5.63 -2.71
CA PHE A 38 -2.94 -5.77 -1.40
C PHE A 38 -2.74 -4.50 -0.58
N ARG A 39 -3.51 -4.39 0.51
CA ARG A 39 -3.37 -3.26 1.44
C ARG A 39 -2.04 -3.38 2.18
N GLU A 40 -1.41 -2.25 2.48
CA GLU A 40 -0.19 -2.19 3.28
C GLU A 40 -0.33 -2.98 4.60
N ALA A 41 -1.47 -2.84 5.28
CA ALA A 41 -1.78 -3.55 6.53
C ALA A 41 -1.89 -5.09 6.40
N ALA A 42 -2.03 -5.62 5.18
CA ALA A 42 -1.95 -7.06 4.95
C ALA A 42 -0.50 -7.54 4.80
N ALA A 43 0.40 -6.64 4.44
CA ALA A 43 1.81 -6.91 4.22
C ALA A 43 2.65 -6.78 5.50
N THR A 44 2.18 -5.97 6.45
CA THR A 44 2.88 -5.67 7.70
C THR A 44 1.91 -5.57 8.86
N GLN A 45 2.32 -6.06 10.03
CA GLN A 45 1.60 -5.89 11.30
C GLN A 45 2.25 -4.85 12.20
N ASP A 46 3.58 -4.71 12.13
CA ASP A 46 4.38 -3.81 12.94
C ASP A 46 4.76 -2.49 12.23
N GLY A 47 4.61 -2.43 10.90
CA GLY A 47 4.94 -1.26 10.08
C GLY A 47 6.38 -1.23 9.57
N TRP A 48 7.21 -2.22 9.91
CA TRP A 48 8.61 -2.31 9.51
C TRP A 48 8.90 -3.55 8.67
N HIS A 49 8.28 -4.69 9.00
CA HIS A 49 8.43 -5.93 8.23
C HIS A 49 7.33 -6.04 7.18
N TYR A 50 7.71 -5.98 5.90
CA TYR A 50 6.79 -6.08 4.78
C TYR A 50 6.99 -7.41 4.06
N GLU A 51 5.95 -8.23 4.02
CA GLU A 51 5.93 -9.55 3.39
C GLU A 51 4.67 -9.69 2.53
N CYS A 52 4.78 -10.37 1.40
CA CYS A 52 3.64 -10.67 0.56
C CYS A 52 2.72 -11.68 1.27
N PRO A 53 1.42 -11.37 1.47
CA PRO A 53 0.49 -12.30 2.11
C PRO A 53 0.08 -13.49 1.21
N GLY A 54 0.72 -13.63 0.04
CA GLY A 54 0.43 -14.72 -0.91
C GLY A 54 1.06 -16.02 -0.45
N GLU A 55 0.26 -17.09 -0.33
CA GLU A 55 0.71 -18.38 0.19
C GLU A 55 1.82 -19.06 -0.66
N GLU A 56 1.95 -18.65 -1.92
CA GLU A 56 2.93 -19.19 -2.88
C GLU A 56 3.96 -18.13 -3.33
N CYS A 57 4.19 -17.09 -2.51
CA CYS A 57 5.02 -15.95 -2.88
C CYS A 57 5.95 -15.49 -1.74
N ASP A 58 7.26 -15.66 -1.93
CA ASP A 58 8.32 -15.22 -1.00
C ASP A 58 8.74 -13.74 -1.22
N GLY A 59 7.80 -12.88 -1.63
CA GLY A 59 8.10 -11.47 -1.92
C GLY A 59 8.20 -10.66 -0.64
N GLU A 60 9.36 -10.06 -0.36
CA GLU A 60 9.64 -9.36 0.89
C GLU A 60 10.29 -7.99 0.67
N GLY A 61 10.15 -7.12 1.67
CA GLY A 61 10.84 -5.84 1.69
C GLY A 61 10.14 -4.75 0.87
N LEU A 62 9.90 -3.61 1.54
CA LEU A 62 9.38 -2.42 0.90
C LEU A 62 10.46 -1.79 -0.01
N GLN A 63 10.07 -1.39 -1.22
CA GLN A 63 10.93 -0.94 -2.31
C GLN A 63 11.94 -1.99 -2.81
N GLN A 64 11.82 -3.23 -2.34
CA GLN A 64 12.55 -4.39 -2.84
C GLN A 64 11.61 -5.22 -3.68
N ASP A 65 10.80 -6.12 -3.10
CA ASP A 65 9.80 -6.87 -3.85
C ASP A 65 8.41 -6.24 -3.79
N LEU A 66 8.18 -5.36 -2.82
CA LEU A 66 6.90 -4.71 -2.56
C LEU A 66 6.99 -3.20 -2.84
N TYR A 67 6.18 -2.68 -3.75
CA TYR A 67 6.18 -1.27 -4.15
C TYR A 67 4.82 -0.62 -3.92
N HIS A 68 4.78 0.65 -3.54
CA HIS A 68 3.51 1.39 -3.55
C HIS A 68 3.01 1.54 -4.98
N VAL A 69 1.71 1.31 -5.19
CA VAL A 69 1.11 1.38 -6.52
C VAL A 69 1.20 2.77 -7.17
N ASP A 70 1.38 3.84 -6.38
CA ASP A 70 1.61 5.19 -6.90
C ASP A 70 3.02 5.34 -7.53
N ASP A 71 4.02 4.66 -6.97
CA ASP A 71 5.42 4.73 -7.41
C ASP A 71 5.68 3.94 -8.71
N VAL A 72 4.96 2.82 -8.90
CA VAL A 72 5.12 1.91 -10.06
C VAL A 72 4.86 2.61 -11.41
N ARG A 73 4.11 3.73 -11.43
CA ARG A 73 3.80 4.49 -12.66
C ARG A 73 4.99 5.20 -13.31
N THR A 74 6.20 5.12 -12.75
CA THR A 74 7.39 5.79 -13.30
C THR A 74 8.31 4.91 -14.17
N ALA A 75 8.03 3.60 -14.31
CA ALA A 75 8.88 2.68 -15.09
C ALA A 75 8.33 2.39 -16.51
N THR A 76 8.15 3.41 -17.35
CA THR A 76 7.99 3.20 -18.80
C THR A 76 8.85 4.22 -19.54
N HIS A 77 10.03 3.78 -19.99
CA HIS A 77 10.87 4.51 -20.94
C HIS A 77 11.57 3.53 -21.88
#